data_AF-A0A820SG63-F1
#
_entry.id   AF-A0A820SG63-F1
#
_cell.length_a   1.000
_cell.length_b   1.000
_cell.length_c   1.000
_cell.angle_alpha   90.00
_cell.angle_beta   90.00
_cell.angle_gamma   90.00
#
_symmetry.space_group_name_H-M   'P 1'
#
loop_
_entity.id
_entity.type
_entity.pdbx_description
1 polymer ?
#
loop_
_entity_poly.entity_id
_entity_poly.type
_entity_poly.pdbx_seq_one_letter_code
_entity_poly.pdbx_strand_id
1 'polypeptide(L)'
;DEALIGVLTEALPSGAPPAPLPKLPALPGNCDSCRTAFDPLLQQYNVDFYVSGHVHWYERLYPIDANGNPIAYNYDNQPGPIHIINGAGGAPEGKASVKTPISASAKIVSAFGFARLELKDASNA
;
A
#
# COMPACT_ATOMS: atom_id res chain seq x y z
N ASP A 1 2.44 -13.63 12.60
CA ASP A 1 2.92 -12.75 11.51
C ASP A 1 2.59 -11.31 11.77
N GLU A 2 3.62 -10.56 12.12
CA GLU A 2 3.59 -9.11 12.30
C GLU A 2 3.59 -8.47 10.90
N ALA A 3 2.55 -7.69 10.60
CA ALA A 3 2.57 -6.81 9.42
C ALA A 3 3.41 -5.58 9.77
N LEU A 4 4.61 -5.47 9.22
CA LEU A 4 5.31 -4.19 9.24
C LEU A 4 4.51 -3.21 8.38
N ILE A 5 3.87 -2.23 9.00
CA ILE A 5 3.11 -1.18 8.33
C ILE A 5 3.93 0.11 8.37
N GLY A 6 4.36 0.58 7.21
CA GLY A 6 5.02 1.88 7.03
C GLY A 6 4.15 2.80 6.18
N VAL A 7 3.90 4.02 6.67
CA VAL A 7 3.19 5.08 5.93
C VAL A 7 4.14 6.25 5.74
N LEU A 8 4.31 6.69 4.50
CA LEU A 8 5.18 7.81 4.13
C LEU A 8 4.37 8.87 3.40
N THR A 9 4.54 10.12 3.82
CA THR A 9 3.87 11.29 3.26
C THR A 9 4.84 12.47 3.26
N GLU A 10 4.91 13.19 2.15
CA GLU A 10 5.48 14.54 2.08
C GLU A 10 4.64 15.50 2.96
N ALA A 11 5.30 16.40 3.69
CA ALA A 11 4.66 17.18 4.77
C ALA A 11 3.38 17.92 4.35
N LEU A 12 2.27 17.62 5.05
CA LEU A 12 0.98 18.28 4.86
C LEU A 12 1.06 19.81 5.05
N PRO A 13 0.38 20.62 4.24
CA PRO A 13 0.16 22.03 4.58
C PRO A 13 -0.62 22.11 5.91
N SER A 14 -0.06 22.84 6.87
CA SER A 14 -0.60 22.95 8.24
C SER A 14 -2.04 23.50 8.22
N GLY A 15 -3.04 22.70 8.63
CA GLY A 15 -4.37 23.21 8.97
C GLY A 15 -5.60 22.45 8.47
N ALA A 16 -5.46 21.29 7.82
CA ALA A 16 -6.65 20.51 7.45
C ALA A 16 -7.26 19.84 8.71
N PRO A 17 -8.52 20.13 9.07
CA PRO A 17 -9.19 19.41 10.16
C PRO A 17 -9.38 17.94 9.77
N PRO A 18 -9.28 16.98 10.72
CA PRO A 18 -9.57 15.59 10.42
C PRO A 18 -11.04 15.47 9.98
N ALA A 19 -11.25 14.90 8.80
CA ALA A 19 -12.61 14.59 8.36
C ALA A 19 -13.18 13.48 9.27
N PRO A 20 -14.51 13.45 9.51
CA PRO A 20 -15.12 12.37 10.26
C PRO A 20 -14.85 11.03 9.59
N LEU A 21 -14.41 10.04 10.37
CA LEU A 21 -14.19 8.68 9.86
C LEU A 21 -15.49 8.16 9.23
N PRO A 22 -15.46 7.65 7.98
CA PRO A 22 -16.61 6.96 7.42
C PRO A 22 -16.93 5.72 8.27
N LYS A 23 -18.22 5.47 8.50
CA LYS A 23 -18.67 4.25 9.21
C LYS A 23 -18.30 3.03 8.38
N LEU A 24 -17.46 2.17 8.95
CA LEU A 24 -16.95 0.98 8.28
C LEU A 24 -17.99 -0.14 8.30
N PRO A 25 -18.30 -0.78 7.16
CA PRO A 25 -19.06 -2.01 7.16
C PRO A 25 -18.24 -3.14 7.80
N ALA A 26 -18.92 -4.09 8.45
CA ALA A 26 -18.29 -5.32 8.92
C ALA A 26 -17.90 -6.18 7.71
N LEU A 27 -16.62 -6.57 7.60
CA LEU A 27 -16.09 -7.28 6.43
C LEU A 27 -15.17 -8.46 6.84
N PRO A 28 -15.20 -9.58 6.10
CA PRO A 28 -14.55 -10.85 6.47
C PRO A 28 -13.01 -10.77 6.41
N GLY A 29 -12.37 -11.74 7.08
CA GLY A 29 -10.96 -11.75 7.55
C GLY A 29 -9.81 -11.76 6.53
N ASN A 30 -9.95 -11.09 5.39
CA ASN A 30 -8.82 -10.45 4.72
C ASN A 30 -8.83 -8.96 5.09
N CYS A 31 -7.74 -8.23 4.84
CA CYS A 31 -7.61 -6.82 5.21
C CYS A 31 -8.55 -5.84 4.43
N ASP A 32 -9.72 -6.29 3.94
CA ASP A 32 -10.75 -5.48 3.30
C ASP A 32 -11.33 -4.43 4.26
N SER A 33 -11.43 -4.77 5.55
CA SER A 33 -11.82 -3.85 6.61
C SER A 33 -10.74 -2.78 6.84
N CYS A 34 -9.46 -3.16 6.81
CA CYS A 34 -8.33 -2.23 6.89
C CYS A 34 -8.33 -1.27 5.70
N ARG A 35 -8.51 -1.79 4.48
CA ARG A 35 -8.60 -0.98 3.26
C ARG A 35 -9.70 0.07 3.36
N THR A 36 -10.91 -0.37 3.71
CA THR A 36 -12.06 0.53 3.86
C THR A 36 -11.85 1.57 4.96
N ALA A 37 -11.08 1.23 6.01
CA ALA A 37 -10.74 2.13 7.11
C ALA A 37 -9.69 3.17 6.74
N PHE A 38 -8.63 2.73 6.07
CA PHE A 38 -7.41 3.51 5.96
C PHE A 38 -7.24 4.14 4.59
N ASP A 39 -7.59 3.49 3.48
CA ASP A 39 -7.36 4.06 2.13
C ASP A 39 -8.02 5.44 1.93
N PRO A 40 -9.24 5.73 2.44
CA PRO A 40 -9.78 7.08 2.41
C PRO A 40 -8.89 8.10 3.12
N LEU A 41 -8.28 7.72 4.25
CA LEU A 41 -7.36 8.57 5.01
C LEU A 41 -6.01 8.72 4.30
N LEU A 42 -5.47 7.62 3.74
CA LEU A 42 -4.22 7.65 2.98
C LEU A 42 -4.34 8.63 1.80
N GLN A 43 -5.48 8.62 1.09
CA GLN A 43 -5.75 9.60 0.04
C GLN A 43 -5.98 11.01 0.58
N GLN A 44 -6.76 11.17 1.65
CA GLN A 44 -7.02 12.49 2.24
C GLN A 44 -5.73 13.21 2.64
N TYR A 45 -4.76 12.45 3.14
CA TYR A 45 -3.48 12.98 3.60
C TYR A 45 -2.36 12.88 2.56
N ASN A 46 -2.68 12.60 1.28
CA ASN A 46 -1.69 12.47 0.20
C ASN A 46 -0.50 11.58 0.59
N VAL A 47 -0.80 10.38 1.09
CA VAL A 47 0.22 9.38 1.36
C VAL A 47 0.79 8.88 0.05
N ASP A 48 2.12 8.91 -0.07
CA ASP A 48 2.83 8.43 -1.24
C ASP A 48 2.88 6.90 -1.23
N PHE A 49 3.42 6.32 -0.15
CA PHE A 49 3.60 4.87 -0.04
C PHE A 49 2.97 4.28 1.21
N TYR A 50 2.31 3.14 1.01
CA TYR A 50 1.90 2.21 2.07
C TYR A 50 2.66 0.90 1.89
N VAL A 51 3.48 0.55 2.88
CA VAL A 51 4.29 -0.69 2.86
C VAL A 51 3.72 -1.68 3.87
N SER A 52 3.48 -2.92 3.43
CA SER A 52 2.97 -4.01 4.26
C SER A 52 3.73 -5.33 4.06
N GLY A 53 3.58 -6.25 5.01
CA GLY A 53 4.11 -7.62 4.95
C GLY A 53 3.01 -8.66 4.83
N HIS A 54 3.05 -9.68 5.69
CA HIS A 54 2.10 -10.79 5.80
C HIS A 54 2.10 -11.78 4.62
N VAL A 55 1.99 -11.30 3.37
CA VAL A 55 2.04 -12.20 2.22
C VAL A 55 3.49 -12.43 1.80
N HIS A 56 3.91 -13.69 1.74
CA HIS A 56 5.31 -14.10 1.52
C HIS A 56 5.75 -13.99 0.05
N TRP A 57 5.56 -12.82 -0.55
CA TRP A 57 6.11 -12.38 -1.84
C TRP A 57 6.40 -10.87 -1.80
N TYR A 58 7.04 -10.37 -2.85
CA TYR A 58 7.04 -8.95 -3.17
C TYR A 58 5.94 -8.64 -4.17
N GLU A 59 5.18 -7.59 -3.93
CA GLU A 59 4.20 -7.06 -4.88
C GLU A 59 4.12 -5.54 -4.79
N ARG A 60 4.04 -4.88 -5.95
CA ARG A 60 3.83 -3.44 -6.05
C ARG A 60 2.59 -3.18 -6.89
N LEU A 61 1.68 -2.38 -6.36
CA LEU A 61 0.48 -1.95 -7.06
C LEU A 61 0.76 -0.65 -7.84
N TYR A 62 -0.08 -0.37 -8.82
CA TYR A 62 -0.28 0.99 -9.33
C TYR A 62 -1.03 1.85 -8.29
N PRO A 63 -1.05 3.19 -8.43
CA PRO A 63 -1.88 4.05 -7.60
C PRO A 63 -3.35 3.60 -7.63
N ILE A 64 -3.98 3.50 -6.45
CA ILE A 64 -5.37 3.03 -6.30
C ILE A 64 -6.29 4.08 -5.64
N ASP A 65 -7.59 3.99 -5.94
CA ASP A 65 -8.64 4.70 -5.20
C ASP A 65 -9.00 3.98 -3.88
N ALA A 66 -9.88 4.59 -3.08
CA ALA A 66 -10.24 4.06 -1.76
C ALA A 66 -11.07 2.76 -1.84
N ASN A 67 -11.50 2.39 -3.04
CA ASN A 67 -12.20 1.15 -3.35
C ASN A 67 -11.24 0.04 -3.83
N GLY A 68 -9.95 0.33 -3.97
CA GLY A 68 -8.94 -0.60 -4.44
C GLY A 68 -8.82 -0.69 -5.97
N ASN A 69 -9.42 0.23 -6.71
CA ASN A 69 -9.33 0.26 -8.17
C ASN A 69 -8.11 1.06 -8.62
N PRO A 70 -7.36 0.61 -9.65
CA PRO A 70 -6.27 1.40 -10.20
C PRO A 70 -6.81 2.69 -10.83
N ILE A 71 -6.27 3.83 -10.42
CA ILE A 71 -6.59 5.17 -10.96
C ILE A 71 -5.55 5.67 -11.97
N ALA A 72 -4.39 5.03 -12.00
CA ALA A 72 -3.36 5.22 -13.01
C ALA A 72 -2.64 3.89 -13.28
N TYR A 73 -1.95 3.79 -14.42
CA TYR A 73 -1.08 2.65 -14.76
C TYR A 73 0.38 3.10 -14.94
N ASN A 74 0.74 4.20 -14.28
CA ASN A 74 2.09 4.74 -14.17
C ASN A 74 2.24 5.31 -12.75
N TYR A 75 3.39 5.90 -12.46
CA TYR A 75 3.70 6.51 -11.17
C TYR A 75 3.91 8.03 -11.28
N ASP A 76 3.52 8.63 -12.42
CA ASP A 76 3.74 10.04 -12.67
C ASP A 76 2.66 10.87 -11.95
N ASN A 77 3.08 11.89 -11.20
CA ASN A 77 2.19 12.76 -10.39
C ASN A 77 1.28 12.02 -9.39
N GLN A 78 1.55 10.73 -9.15
CA GLN A 78 1.01 9.83 -8.13
C GLN A 78 -0.38 10.24 -7.60
N PRO A 79 -1.46 10.01 -8.35
CA PRO A 79 -2.80 10.51 -8.01
C PRO A 79 -3.43 9.81 -6.79
N GLY A 80 -2.73 8.87 -6.18
CA GLY A 80 -3.14 8.14 -4.99
C GLY A 80 -2.00 7.27 -4.44
N PRO A 81 -2.20 6.66 -3.26
CA PRO A 81 -1.15 5.91 -2.59
C PRO A 81 -0.73 4.68 -3.39
N ILE A 82 0.58 4.39 -3.37
CA ILE A 82 1.16 3.18 -3.92
C ILE A 82 1.31 2.15 -2.80
N HIS A 83 0.66 1.01 -2.96
CA HIS A 83 0.75 -0.10 -2.01
C HIS A 83 1.89 -1.05 -2.41
N ILE A 84 2.80 -1.30 -1.48
CA ILE A 84 3.94 -2.22 -1.62
C ILE A 84 3.80 -3.31 -0.58
N ILE A 85 3.73 -4.55 -1.03
CA ILE A 85 3.79 -5.74 -0.19
C ILE A 85 5.22 -6.28 -0.29
N ASN A 86 5.88 -6.43 0.85
CA ASN A 86 7.22 -7.02 0.94
C ASN A 86 7.31 -7.96 2.15
N GLY A 87 6.57 -9.07 2.12
CA GLY A 87 6.55 -10.06 3.19
C GLY A 87 7.50 -11.24 2.98
N ALA A 88 8.30 -11.25 1.91
CA ALA A 88 9.21 -12.36 1.59
C ALA A 88 10.57 -12.26 2.31
N GLY A 89 10.55 -12.08 3.65
CA GLY A 89 11.78 -11.92 4.44
C GLY A 89 12.56 -13.22 4.72
N GLY A 90 11.97 -14.39 4.45
CA GLY A 90 12.61 -15.70 4.72
C GLY A 90 12.07 -16.45 5.95
N ALA A 91 10.81 -16.21 6.31
CA ALA A 91 10.12 -16.91 7.40
C ALA A 91 10.04 -18.44 7.14
N PRO A 92 10.02 -19.29 8.19
CA PRO A 92 10.07 -20.74 8.06
C PRO A 92 8.88 -21.36 7.30
N GLU A 93 7.76 -20.64 7.19
CA GLU A 93 6.59 -21.00 6.39
C GLU A 93 6.89 -21.02 4.88
N GLY A 94 8.03 -20.46 4.47
CA GLY A 94 8.46 -20.44 3.07
C GLY A 94 7.77 -19.36 2.25
N LYS A 95 7.84 -19.49 0.91
CA LYS A 95 7.25 -18.53 -0.03
C LYS A 95 5.79 -18.87 -0.32
N ALA A 96 4.96 -17.85 -0.49
CA ALA A 96 3.61 -18.03 -0.98
C ALA A 96 3.62 -18.27 -2.50
N SER A 97 2.73 -19.15 -2.97
CA SER A 97 2.45 -19.30 -4.41
C SER A 97 1.79 -18.04 -4.92
N VAL A 98 2.37 -17.42 -5.95
CA VAL A 98 1.80 -16.22 -6.58
C VAL A 98 0.39 -16.55 -7.08
N LYS A 99 -0.61 -15.87 -6.53
CA LYS A 99 -1.99 -15.92 -7.04
C LYS A 99 -2.08 -15.07 -8.31
N THR A 100 -3.17 -15.24 -9.06
CA THR A 100 -3.49 -14.38 -10.21
C THR A 100 -3.38 -12.92 -9.77
N PRO A 101 -2.58 -12.09 -10.46
CA PRO A 101 -2.47 -10.67 -10.16
C PRO A 101 -3.84 -10.00 -10.23
N ILE A 102 -4.10 -9.02 -9.35
CA ILE A 102 -5.27 -8.17 -9.47
C ILE A 102 -5.02 -7.09 -10.54
N SER A 103 -6.06 -6.37 -10.96
CA SER A 103 -5.94 -5.31 -11.98
C SER A 103 -4.96 -4.20 -11.59
N ALA A 104 -4.80 -3.94 -10.28
CA ALA A 104 -3.84 -2.97 -9.76
C ALA A 104 -2.40 -3.50 -9.66
N SER A 105 -2.14 -4.80 -9.80
CA SER A 105 -0.80 -5.38 -9.63
C SER A 105 0.11 -4.96 -10.79
N ALA A 106 1.12 -4.13 -10.50
CA ALA A 106 2.13 -3.72 -11.48
C ALA A 106 3.29 -4.72 -11.58
N LYS A 107 3.70 -5.28 -10.44
CA LYS A 107 4.78 -6.28 -10.38
C LYS A 107 4.60 -7.21 -9.20
N ILE A 108 4.75 -8.51 -9.44
CA ILE A 108 4.84 -9.53 -8.39
C ILE A 108 6.12 -10.35 -8.57
N VAL A 109 6.80 -10.67 -7.47
CA VAL A 109 8.01 -11.49 -7.45
C VAL A 109 7.95 -12.46 -6.25
N SER A 110 8.03 -13.77 -6.51
CA SER A 110 8.13 -14.80 -5.47
C SER A 110 9.58 -15.24 -5.26
N ALA A 111 10.33 -14.36 -4.60
CA ALA A 111 11.69 -14.59 -4.15
C ALA A 111 11.86 -13.96 -2.76
N PHE A 112 12.75 -14.53 -1.96
CA PHE A 112 13.13 -13.86 -0.71
C PHE A 112 13.95 -12.61 -1.00
N GLY A 113 13.83 -11.61 -0.14
CA GLY A 113 14.58 -10.38 -0.30
C GLY A 113 14.24 -9.31 0.72
N PHE A 114 14.79 -8.12 0.49
CA PHE A 114 14.53 -6.92 1.26
C PHE A 114 14.32 -5.74 0.31
N ALA A 115 13.63 -4.70 0.79
CA ALA A 115 13.42 -3.46 0.06
C ALA A 115 14.42 -2.40 0.53
N ARG A 116 14.82 -1.51 -0.39
CA ARG A 116 15.56 -0.29 -0.11
C ARG A 116 14.76 0.89 -0.67
N LEU A 117 14.41 1.83 0.20
CA LEU A 117 13.77 3.09 -0.19
C LEU A 117 14.82 4.21 -0.14
N GLU A 118 14.92 4.97 -1.21
CA GLU A 118 15.82 6.12 -1.32
C GLU A 118 15.01 7.35 -1.68
N LEU A 119 14.85 8.26 -0.71
CA LEU A 119 14.22 9.56 -0.95
C LEU A 119 15.27 10.51 -1.54
N LYS A 120 15.00 11.05 -2.73
CA LYS A 120 15.94 11.93 -3.42
C LYS A 120 15.69 13.40 -3.08
N ASP A 121 14.44 13.83 -3.24
CA ASP A 121 13.97 15.17 -2.92
C ASP A 121 12.44 15.16 -2.76
N ALA A 122 11.88 16.30 -2.36
CA ALA A 122 10.44 16.46 -2.09
C ALA A 122 9.52 16.31 -3.31
N SER A 123 10.08 16.22 -4.52
CA SER A 123 9.33 16.04 -5.78
C SER A 123 9.58 14.66 -6.41
N ASN A 124 10.45 13.87 -5.79
CA ASN A 124 10.85 12.53 -6.21
C ASN A 124 10.73 11.58 -5.01
N ALA A 125 9.55 11.58 -4.41
CA ALA A 125 9.06 10.51 -3.55
C ALA A 125 8.67 9.32 -4.42
#